data_AF-S4PG30-F1
#
_entry.id   AF-S4PG30-F1
#
_cell.length_a   1.000
_cell.length_b   1.000
_cell.length_c   1.000
_cell.angle_alpha   90.00
_cell.angle_beta   90.00
_cell.angle_gamma   90.00
#
_symmetry.space_group_name_H-M   'P 1'
#
loop_
_entity.id
_entity.type
_entity.pdbx_description
1 polymer ?
#
loop_
_entity_poly.entity_id
_entity_poly.type
_entity_poly.pdbx_seq_one_letter_code
_entity_poly.pdbx_strand_id
1 'polypeptide(L)'
;MSNRKVAYVWEENLIEHCDRLPAVIGRASLVHSLITTYGLLNNVKVVRSTPATYNDLKLFHSDLYLDHLKTFGQIDDDYMPTTEDEEYGL
;
A
#
# COMPACT_ATOMS: atom_id res chain seq x y z
N MET A 1 -28.00 -7.51 16.35
CA MET A 1 -26.89 -7.34 15.38
C MET A 1 -25.61 -7.14 16.18
N SER A 2 -24.54 -7.86 15.87
CA SER A 2 -23.25 -7.76 16.59
C SER A 2 -22.68 -6.35 16.40
N ASN A 3 -22.53 -5.60 17.49
CA ASN A 3 -22.02 -4.22 17.47
C ASN A 3 -20.49 -4.21 17.34
N ARG A 4 -19.95 -4.84 16.28
CA ARG A 4 -18.51 -4.89 16.05
C ARG A 4 -18.04 -3.51 15.62
N LYS A 5 -17.07 -2.98 16.34
CA LYS A 5 -16.39 -1.74 15.96
C LYS A 5 -15.54 -2.04 14.72
N VAL A 6 -15.91 -1.46 13.58
CA VAL A 6 -15.16 -1.56 12.33
C VAL A 6 -14.27 -0.33 12.20
N ALA A 7 -13.00 -0.55 11.88
CA ALA A 7 -12.07 0.50 11.51
C ALA A 7 -11.89 0.50 9.99
N TYR A 8 -11.84 1.69 9.40
CA TYR A 8 -11.52 1.89 7.99
C TYR A 8 -10.22 2.69 7.89
N VAL A 9 -9.16 2.04 7.40
CA VAL A 9 -7.85 2.65 7.25
C VAL A 9 -7.81 3.40 5.93
N TRP A 10 -7.50 4.70 5.98
CA TRP A 10 -7.49 5.56 4.81
C TRP A 10 -6.61 6.79 4.98
N GLU A 11 -5.90 7.17 3.92
CA GLU A 11 -5.09 8.39 3.81
C GLU A 11 -4.92 8.72 2.31
N GLU A 12 -4.72 9.99 1.95
CA GLU A 12 -4.60 10.43 0.56
C GLU A 12 -3.36 9.85 -0.12
N ASN A 13 -2.18 9.94 0.51
CA ASN A 13 -0.95 9.33 0.00
C ASN A 13 -1.08 7.80 -0.09
N LEU A 14 -1.80 7.15 0.81
CA LEU A 14 -2.05 5.71 0.71
C LEU A 14 -2.79 5.37 -0.59
N ILE A 15 -3.85 6.11 -0.90
CA ILE A 15 -4.61 5.93 -2.14
C ILE A 15 -3.72 6.19 -3.36
N GLU A 16 -2.98 7.30 -3.37
CA GLU A 16 -2.06 7.64 -4.46
C GLU A 16 -1.01 6.55 -4.72
N HIS A 17 -0.43 5.98 -3.66
CA HIS A 17 0.55 4.89 -3.80
C HIS A 17 -0.12 3.59 -4.27
N CYS A 18 -1.31 3.25 -3.77
CA CYS A 18 -2.02 2.05 -4.21
C CYS A 18 -2.47 2.14 -5.67
N ASP A 19 -2.87 3.32 -6.15
CA ASP A 19 -3.37 3.50 -7.51
C ASP A 19 -2.26 3.50 -8.58
N ARG A 20 -0.98 3.55 -8.16
CA ARG A 20 0.19 3.39 -9.04
C ARG A 20 0.45 1.93 -9.44
N LEU A 21 -0.19 0.94 -8.80
CA LEU A 21 0.01 -0.47 -9.10
C LEU A 21 -0.58 -0.84 -10.48
N PRO A 22 0.23 -1.25 -11.48
CA PRO A 22 -0.25 -1.47 -12.86
C PRO A 22 -1.37 -2.51 -12.99
N ALA A 23 -1.36 -3.54 -12.15
CA ALA A 23 -2.38 -4.58 -12.18
C ALA A 23 -3.78 -4.07 -11.74
N VAL A 24 -3.85 -2.94 -11.04
CA VAL A 24 -5.07 -2.45 -10.36
C VAL A 24 -5.18 -0.92 -10.35
N ILE A 25 -4.77 -0.27 -11.44
CA ILE A 25 -4.74 1.19 -11.58
C ILE A 25 -6.09 1.81 -11.19
N GLY A 26 -6.05 2.82 -10.31
CA GLY A 26 -7.24 3.57 -9.87
C GLY A 26 -8.22 2.80 -8.98
N ARG A 27 -7.92 1.54 -8.62
CA ARG A 27 -8.84 0.69 -7.83
C ARG A 27 -9.07 1.26 -6.44
N ALA A 28 -8.04 1.77 -5.77
CA ALA A 28 -8.16 2.28 -4.41
C ALA A 28 -9.05 3.54 -4.39
N SER A 29 -8.85 4.46 -5.34
CA SER A 29 -9.72 5.64 -5.52
C SER A 29 -11.17 5.25 -5.79
N LEU A 30 -11.42 4.29 -6.70
CA LEU A 30 -12.78 3.85 -7.03
C LEU A 30 -13.49 3.26 -5.80
N VAL A 31 -12.81 2.37 -5.07
CA VAL A 31 -13.36 1.74 -3.87
C VAL A 31 -13.66 2.78 -2.79
N HIS A 32 -12.72 3.69 -2.52
CA HIS A 32 -12.94 4.76 -1.53
C HIS A 32 -14.10 5.70 -1.92
N SER A 33 -14.20 6.05 -3.21
CA SER A 33 -15.26 6.91 -3.73
C SER A 33 -16.65 6.26 -3.58
N LEU A 34 -16.76 4.96 -3.85
CA LEU A 34 -18.00 4.21 -3.62
C LEU A 34 -18.37 4.18 -2.13
N ILE A 35 -17.43 3.83 -1.24
CA ILE A 35 -17.66 3.82 0.22
C ILE A 35 -18.18 5.17 0.71
N THR A 36 -17.57 6.26 0.22
CA THR A 36 -17.92 7.64 0.59
C THR A 36 -19.30 8.03 0.04
N THR A 37 -19.58 7.74 -1.23
CA THR A 37 -20.84 8.09 -1.90
C THR A 37 -22.05 7.41 -1.24
N TYR A 38 -21.87 6.19 -0.74
CA TYR A 38 -22.91 5.47 -0.01
C TYR A 38 -23.04 5.89 1.47
N GLY A 39 -22.24 6.85 1.94
CA GLY A 39 -22.27 7.33 3.32
C GLY A 39 -21.81 6.30 4.35
N LEU A 40 -21.06 5.27 3.94
CA LEU A 40 -20.66 4.18 4.83
C LEU A 40 -19.63 4.63 5.88
N LEU A 41 -18.88 5.70 5.61
CA LEU A 41 -17.93 6.29 6.56
C LEU A 41 -18.59 6.72 7.88
N ASN A 42 -19.90 7.01 7.86
CA ASN A 42 -20.66 7.37 9.07
C ASN A 42 -20.85 6.19 10.04
N ASN A 43 -20.58 4.96 9.60
CA ASN A 43 -20.82 3.74 10.37
C ASN A 43 -19.52 3.07 10.86
N VAL A 44 -18.36 3.69 10.60
CA VAL A 44 -17.04 3.12 10.91
C VAL A 44 -16.14 4.15 11.58
N LYS A 45 -15.10 3.67 12.28
CA LYS A 45 -14.03 4.54 12.76
C LYS A 45 -13.00 4.71 11.65
N VAL A 46 -12.91 5.90 11.06
CA VAL A 46 -11.83 6.22 10.12
C VAL A 46 -10.51 6.37 10.88
N VAL A 47 -9.48 5.68 10.40
CA VAL A 47 -8.12 5.71 10.96
C VAL A 47 -7.16 6.12 9.85
N ARG A 48 -6.38 7.17 10.08
CA ARG A 48 -5.34 7.59 9.13
C ARG A 48 -4.19 6.58 9.16
N SER A 49 -3.74 6.12 7.98
CA SER A 49 -2.55 5.28 7.90
C SER A 49 -1.29 6.09 8.18
N THR A 50 -0.26 5.41 8.67
CA THR A 50 1.10 5.96 8.80
C THR A 50 2.06 5.09 7.99
N PRO A 51 3.05 5.68 7.29
CA PRO A 51 4.09 4.89 6.63
C PRO A 51 4.80 3.98 7.63
N ALA A 52 5.05 2.73 7.24
CA ALA A 52 5.85 1.81 8.03
C ALA A 52 7.31 2.30 8.07
N THR A 53 7.92 2.23 9.25
CA THR A 53 9.35 2.49 9.38
C THR A 53 10.17 1.30 8.89
N TYR A 54 11.45 1.52 8.63
CA TYR A 54 12.38 0.43 8.32
C TYR A 54 12.37 -0.68 9.39
N ASN A 55 12.29 -0.30 10.68
CA ASN A 55 12.21 -1.26 11.78
C ASN A 55 10.91 -2.05 11.79
N ASP A 56 9.78 -1.44 11.40
CA ASP A 56 8.50 -2.16 11.29
C ASP A 56 8.59 -3.23 10.20
N LEU A 57 9.21 -2.91 9.06
CA LEU A 57 9.39 -3.85 7.95
C LEU A 57 10.35 -5.00 8.30
N LYS A 58 11.38 -4.72 9.12
CA LYS A 58 12.35 -5.71 9.62
C LYS A 58 11.77 -6.77 10.56
N LEU A 59 10.54 -6.59 11.04
CA LEU A 59 9.86 -7.64 11.81
C LEU A 59 9.65 -8.93 11.00
N PHE A 60 9.73 -8.82 9.67
CA PHE A 60 9.60 -9.95 8.75
C PHE A 60 10.70 -9.99 7.69
N HIS A 61 11.01 -8.86 7.05
CA HIS A 61 11.97 -8.80 5.94
C HIS A 61 13.42 -8.68 6.42
N SER A 62 14.37 -9.22 5.65
CA SER A 62 15.80 -9.08 5.92
C SER A 62 16.29 -7.65 5.62
N ASP A 63 17.36 -7.22 6.29
CA ASP A 63 18.00 -5.94 6.00
C ASP A 63 18.43 -5.83 4.53
N LEU A 64 19.05 -6.91 4.02
CA LEU A 64 19.53 -6.98 2.63
C LEU A 64 18.41 -6.75 1.62
N TYR A 65 17.25 -7.39 1.81
CA TYR A 65 16.08 -7.19 0.96
C TYR A 65 15.57 -5.75 1.00
N LEU A 66 15.46 -5.17 2.20
CA LEU A 66 14.92 -3.82 2.36
C LEU A 66 15.87 -2.74 1.84
N ASP A 67 17.17 -2.95 1.99
CA ASP A 67 18.19 -2.06 1.44
C ASP A 67 18.26 -2.16 -0.08
N HIS A 68 18.12 -3.37 -0.64
CA HIS A 68 17.96 -3.57 -2.07
C HIS A 68 16.71 -2.88 -2.62
N LEU A 69 15.56 -3.03 -1.95
CA LEU A 69 14.32 -2.33 -2.31
C LEU A 69 14.44 -0.80 -2.35
N LYS A 70 15.29 -0.21 -1.51
CA LYS A 70 15.51 1.26 -1.50
C LYS A 70 16.34 1.75 -2.68
N THR A 71 17.01 0.87 -3.40
CA THR A 71 17.78 1.25 -4.61
C THR A 71 16.84 1.62 -5.76
N PHE A 72 15.59 1.13 -5.74
CA PHE A 72 14.55 1.49 -6.70
C PHE A 72 14.01 2.90 -6.41
N GLY A 73 14.33 3.85 -7.28
CA GLY A 73 13.79 5.21 -7.23
C GLY A 73 12.50 5.37 -8.06
N GLN A 74 12.67 5.55 -9.37
CA GLN A 74 11.59 5.44 -10.35
C GLN A 74 12.01 4.37 -11.34
N ILE A 75 11.24 3.29 -11.36
CA ILE A 75 11.41 2.20 -12.32
C ILE A 75 10.68 2.64 -13.59
N ASP A 76 11.39 2.64 -14.71
CA ASP A 76 10.81 2.92 -16.02
C ASP A 76 10.07 1.71 -16.58
N ASP A 77 9.25 1.93 -17.61
CA ASP A 77 8.48 0.86 -18.25
C ASP A 77 9.38 -0.19 -18.94
N ASP A 78 10.65 0.15 -19.18
CA ASP A 78 11.67 -0.69 -19.82
C ASP A 78 12.53 -1.48 -18.82
N TYR A 79 12.21 -1.40 -17.52
CA TYR A 79 12.95 -2.09 -16.48
C TYR A 79 12.88 -3.62 -16.66
N MET A 80 14.05 -4.23 -16.61
CA MET A 80 14.23 -5.67 -16.64
C MET A 80 14.86 -6.10 -15.32
N PRO A 81 14.25 -7.06 -14.59
CA PRO A 81 14.84 -7.62 -13.39
C PRO A 81 16.25 -8.14 -13.65
N THR A 82 17.16 -7.77 -12.76
CA THR A 82 18.51 -8.29 -12.66
C THR A 82 18.52 -9.61 -11.89
N THR A 83 19.64 -10.33 -11.95
CA THR A 83 19.84 -11.55 -11.15
C THR A 83 19.75 -11.31 -9.64
N GLU A 84 20.09 -10.10 -9.18
CA GLU A 84 19.98 -9.72 -7.77
C GLU A 84 18.50 -9.53 -7.38
N ASP A 85 17.71 -8.93 -8.27
CA ASP A 85 16.26 -8.75 -8.06
C ASP A 85 15.55 -10.10 -7.93
N GLU A 86 15.90 -11.05 -8.79
CA GLU A 86 15.37 -12.42 -8.75
C GLU A 86 15.71 -13.14 -7.43
N GLU A 87 16.90 -12.94 -6.86
CA GLU A 87 17.29 -13.51 -5.55
C GLU A 87 16.37 -13.01 -4.43
N TYR A 88 15.90 -11.77 -4.56
CA TYR A 88 14.97 -11.12 -3.64
C TYR A 88 13.50 -11.29 -4.03
N GLY A 89 13.20 -11.98 -5.13
CA GLY A 89 11.84 -12.24 -5.62
C GLY A 89 11.11 -11.00 -6.16
N LEU A 90 11.86 -10.06 -6.74
CA LEU A 90 11.38 -8.81 -7.33
C LEU A 90 11.26 -8.89 -8.85
#